data_AF-A0A0N7ZCZ7-F1
#
_entry.id   AF-A0A0N7ZCZ7-F1
#
_cell.length_a   1.000
_cell.length_b   1.000
_cell.length_c   1.000
_cell.angle_alpha   90.00
_cell.angle_beta   90.00
_cell.angle_gamma   90.00
#
_symmetry.space_group_name_H-M   'P 1'
#
loop_
_entity.id
_entity.type
_entity.pdbx_description
1 polymer ?
#
loop_
_entity_poly.entity_id
_entity_poly.type
_entity_poly.pdbx_seq_one_letter_code
_entity_poly.pdbx_strand_id
1 'polypeptide(L)'
;MGSRQAWAVAAVARHQPACRAWWRWPTFARLASAHIPNLAPPPRPDWETRRLHTSHIKKFWEDKKTTSLALVDAVKQVRHSPTPALALGFSGLVPFMAVPAYMMTTGLYEAELAQAQLYYGASILSFLGGVRWGLTLPEGSSQPPDWHNLGYSVAPSLVAWLGLLAPHTVGVLTLMGGLGLAGYMDIAMWGYPGWFKGMRFCLTFVAVLSLWTTLVFKMTFSAMKDSAEEKGVVKSVLE
;
A
#
# COMPACT_ATOMS: atom_id res chain seq x y z
N MET A 1 -24.47 -1.38 -7.00
CA MET A 1 -24.69 -1.96 -8.35
C MET A 1 -26.05 -2.65 -8.41
N GLY A 2 -27.17 -1.92 -8.23
CA GLY A 2 -28.52 -2.52 -8.12
C GLY A 2 -29.63 -1.78 -8.90
N SER A 3 -29.34 -0.70 -9.62
CA SER A 3 -30.35 0.12 -10.31
C SER A 3 -30.40 -0.05 -11.83
N ARG A 4 -29.36 -0.65 -12.44
CA ARG A 4 -29.32 -0.89 -13.90
C ARG A 4 -30.00 -2.20 -14.32
N GLN A 5 -30.05 -3.21 -13.44
CA GLN A 5 -30.71 -4.48 -13.75
C GLN A 5 -32.24 -4.37 -13.70
N ALA A 6 -32.80 -3.46 -12.90
CA ALA A 6 -34.25 -3.21 -12.83
C ALA A 6 -34.85 -2.71 -14.15
N TRP A 7 -34.10 -1.88 -14.90
CA TRP A 7 -34.53 -1.37 -16.21
C TRP A 7 -34.52 -2.45 -17.30
N ALA A 8 -33.55 -3.36 -17.25
CA ALA A 8 -33.45 -4.44 -18.24
C ALA A 8 -34.54 -5.50 -18.06
N VAL A 9 -34.89 -5.85 -16.81
CA VAL A 9 -35.94 -6.84 -16.51
C VAL A 9 -37.34 -6.32 -16.86
N ALA A 10 -37.61 -5.02 -16.65
CA ALA A 10 -38.89 -4.40 -16.99
C ALA A 10 -39.16 -4.24 -18.50
N ALA A 11 -38.11 -4.26 -19.33
CA ALA A 11 -38.24 -4.20 -20.78
C ALA A 11 -38.55 -5.57 -21.40
N VAL A 12 -37.98 -6.66 -20.84
CA VAL A 12 -38.16 -8.02 -21.36
C VAL A 12 -39.52 -8.63 -21.00
N ALA A 13 -40.11 -8.24 -19.87
CA ALA A 13 -41.40 -8.77 -19.42
C ALA A 13 -42.62 -8.32 -20.28
N ARG A 14 -42.45 -7.37 -21.19
CA ARG A 14 -43.55 -6.78 -21.98
C ARG A 14 -43.97 -7.57 -23.22
N HIS A 15 -43.28 -8.67 -23.54
CA HIS A 15 -43.47 -9.41 -24.80
C HIS A 15 -43.78 -10.92 -24.67
N GLN A 16 -44.27 -11.39 -23.53
CA GLN A 16 -44.67 -12.79 -23.34
C GLN A 16 -46.20 -12.95 -23.33
N PRO A 17 -46.83 -13.65 -24.31
CA PRO A 17 -48.29 -13.78 -24.41
C PRO A 17 -48.93 -14.80 -23.44
N ALA A 18 -48.16 -15.48 -22.59
CA ALA A 18 -48.61 -16.65 -21.82
C ALA A 18 -49.14 -16.38 -20.39
N CYS A 19 -49.07 -15.16 -19.86
CA CYS A 19 -49.48 -14.87 -18.46
C CYS A 19 -50.78 -14.06 -18.34
N ARG A 20 -51.76 -14.33 -19.20
CA ARG A 20 -53.06 -13.63 -19.19
C ARG A 20 -54.05 -14.12 -18.12
N ALA A 21 -53.64 -15.04 -17.24
CA ALA A 21 -54.53 -15.67 -16.26
C ALA A 21 -54.39 -15.15 -14.81
N TRP A 22 -53.37 -14.35 -14.49
CA TRP A 22 -53.16 -13.85 -13.11
C TRP A 22 -53.73 -12.44 -12.85
N TRP A 23 -54.36 -11.82 -13.86
CA TRP A 23 -54.82 -10.41 -13.80
C TRP A 23 -56.31 -10.25 -13.50
N ARG A 24 -56.90 -11.15 -12.69
CA ARG A 24 -58.34 -11.19 -12.42
C ARG A 24 -58.73 -11.01 -10.95
N TRP A 25 -57.85 -10.49 -10.09
CA TRP A 25 -58.20 -10.09 -8.72
C TRP A 25 -58.14 -8.55 -8.54
N PRO A 26 -59.14 -7.93 -7.89
CA PRO A 26 -59.43 -6.49 -8.07
C PRO A 26 -58.55 -5.53 -7.25
N THR A 27 -57.63 -6.05 -6.44
CA THR A 27 -56.83 -5.24 -5.50
C THR A 27 -55.53 -4.69 -6.08
N PHE A 28 -55.03 -5.21 -7.21
CA PHE A 28 -53.78 -4.72 -7.81
C PHE A 28 -53.95 -3.57 -8.81
N ALA A 29 -55.17 -3.30 -9.28
CA ALA A 29 -55.43 -2.28 -10.30
C ALA A 29 -55.45 -0.83 -9.77
N ARG A 30 -55.30 -0.61 -8.45
CA ARG A 30 -55.34 0.75 -7.85
C ARG A 30 -53.98 1.37 -7.50
N LEU A 31 -52.86 0.69 -7.77
CA LEU A 31 -51.52 1.25 -7.51
C LEU A 31 -50.70 1.57 -8.76
N ALA A 32 -51.17 1.22 -9.96
CA ALA A 32 -50.43 1.43 -11.21
C ALA A 32 -50.82 2.69 -12.01
N SER A 33 -51.81 3.46 -11.55
CA SER A 33 -52.40 4.56 -12.34
C SER A 33 -52.01 5.97 -11.87
N ALA A 34 -51.04 6.09 -10.95
CA ALA A 34 -50.59 7.38 -10.47
C ALA A 34 -49.40 7.90 -11.30
N HIS A 35 -49.69 8.88 -12.16
CA HIS A 35 -48.77 9.92 -12.66
C HIS A 35 -47.52 9.46 -13.44
N ILE A 36 -47.62 9.47 -14.78
CA ILE A 36 -46.47 9.66 -15.68
C ILE A 36 -46.56 11.09 -16.23
N PRO A 37 -45.85 12.07 -15.64
CA PRO A 37 -45.76 13.41 -16.22
C PRO A 37 -44.70 13.48 -17.33
N ASN A 38 -44.97 14.37 -18.28
CA ASN A 38 -44.14 14.82 -19.40
C ASN A 38 -42.61 14.73 -19.17
N LEU A 39 -41.92 13.91 -19.97
CA LEU A 39 -40.45 13.84 -19.99
C LEU A 39 -39.88 15.00 -20.83
N ALA A 40 -39.33 16.00 -20.16
CA ALA A 40 -38.51 17.05 -20.80
C ALA A 40 -37.24 16.45 -21.44
N PRO A 41 -36.70 17.04 -22.53
CA PRO A 41 -35.43 16.59 -23.10
C PRO A 41 -34.30 16.71 -22.06
N PRO A 42 -33.27 15.84 -22.13
CA PRO A 42 -32.19 15.85 -21.14
C PRO A 42 -31.47 17.20 -21.14
N PRO A 43 -31.06 17.71 -19.96
CA PRO A 43 -30.32 18.96 -19.87
C PRO A 43 -29.01 18.89 -20.67
N ARG A 44 -28.65 20.00 -21.34
CA ARG A 44 -27.36 20.14 -22.03
C ARG A 44 -26.22 19.88 -21.03
N PRO A 45 -25.09 19.27 -21.44
CA PRO A 45 -23.97 19.04 -20.54
C PRO A 45 -23.51 20.37 -19.96
N ASP A 46 -23.64 20.50 -18.64
CA ASP A 46 -23.31 21.71 -17.94
C ASP A 46 -21.77 21.94 -17.99
N TRP A 47 -21.34 23.17 -18.22
CA TRP A 47 -19.93 23.52 -18.35
C TRP A 47 -19.22 23.68 -16.99
N GLU A 48 -19.97 23.82 -15.88
CA GLU A 48 -19.48 23.85 -14.51
C GLU A 48 -18.99 22.49 -14.04
N THR A 49 -19.69 21.38 -14.35
CA THR A 49 -19.21 20.03 -14.03
C THR A 49 -17.88 19.70 -14.71
N ARG A 50 -17.64 20.20 -15.94
CA ARG A 50 -16.32 20.12 -16.61
C ARG A 50 -15.26 20.98 -15.91
N ARG A 51 -15.64 22.13 -15.36
CA ARG A 51 -14.76 23.05 -14.64
C ARG A 51 -14.36 22.48 -13.26
N LEU A 52 -15.28 21.80 -12.58
CA LEU A 52 -15.02 21.07 -11.32
C LEU A 52 -14.09 19.87 -11.53
N HIS A 53 -14.25 19.11 -12.62
CA HIS A 53 -13.37 17.97 -12.90
C HIS A 53 -11.93 18.42 -13.22
N THR A 54 -11.78 19.56 -13.92
CA THR A 54 -10.45 20.12 -14.25
C THR A 54 -9.77 20.77 -13.05
N SER A 55 -10.51 21.35 -12.09
CA SER A 55 -9.93 21.91 -10.87
C SER A 55 -9.38 20.83 -9.94
N HIS A 56 -10.07 19.71 -9.77
CA HIS A 56 -9.59 18.57 -8.97
C HIS A 56 -8.32 17.94 -9.54
N ILE A 57 -8.26 17.77 -10.87
CA ILE A 57 -7.06 17.22 -11.53
C ILE A 57 -5.89 18.20 -11.40
N LYS A 58 -6.11 19.50 -11.61
CA LYS A 58 -5.05 20.51 -11.42
C LYS A 58 -4.53 20.52 -9.99
N LYS A 59 -5.43 20.52 -9.00
CA LYS A 59 -5.07 20.49 -7.57
C LYS A 59 -4.27 19.22 -7.24
N PHE A 60 -4.67 18.06 -7.74
CA PHE A 60 -3.93 16.81 -7.55
C PHE A 60 -2.51 16.86 -8.14
N TRP A 61 -2.35 17.41 -9.34
CA TRP A 61 -1.04 17.54 -9.99
C TRP A 61 -0.15 18.60 -9.32
N GLU A 62 -0.71 19.72 -8.88
CA GLU A 62 0.02 20.74 -8.10
C GLU A 62 0.46 20.22 -6.73
N ASP A 63 -0.39 19.45 -6.05
CA ASP A 63 -0.08 18.84 -4.77
C ASP A 63 1.04 17.80 -4.89
N LYS A 64 0.99 16.97 -5.94
CA LYS A 64 2.08 16.04 -6.32
C LYS A 64 3.39 16.77 -6.58
N LYS A 65 3.37 17.88 -7.34
CA LYS A 65 4.57 18.65 -7.68
C LYS A 65 5.17 19.33 -6.45
N THR A 66 4.32 19.84 -5.55
CA THR A 66 4.76 20.48 -4.31
C THR A 66 5.38 19.45 -3.36
N THR A 67 4.75 18.28 -3.24
CA THR A 67 5.24 17.17 -2.42
C THR A 67 6.56 16.61 -2.95
N SER A 68 6.71 16.44 -4.27
CA SER A 68 7.96 15.94 -4.85
C SER A 68 9.10 16.94 -4.68
N LEU A 69 8.84 18.24 -4.84
CA LEU A 69 9.83 19.29 -4.57
C LEU A 69 10.26 19.29 -3.10
N ALA A 70 9.30 19.22 -2.16
CA ALA A 70 9.60 19.14 -0.74
C ALA A 70 10.43 17.91 -0.36
N LEU A 71 10.17 16.77 -1.01
CA LEU A 71 10.94 15.54 -0.80
C LEU A 71 12.35 15.63 -1.37
N VAL A 72 12.52 16.19 -2.57
CA VAL A 72 13.85 16.42 -3.16
C VAL A 72 14.66 17.39 -2.30
N ASP A 73 14.04 18.45 -1.80
CA ASP A 73 14.69 19.40 -0.90
C ASP A 73 15.08 18.74 0.42
N ALA A 74 14.20 17.89 0.99
CA ALA A 74 14.51 17.11 2.18
C ALA A 74 15.70 16.16 1.97
N VAL A 75 15.74 15.45 0.83
CA VAL A 75 16.86 14.58 0.46
C VAL A 75 18.15 15.38 0.28
N LYS A 76 18.10 16.58 -0.31
CA LYS A 76 19.25 17.47 -0.44
C LYS A 76 19.77 17.93 0.93
N GLN A 77 18.86 18.19 1.86
CA GLN A 77 19.20 18.57 3.24
C GLN A 77 19.82 17.44 4.06
N VAL A 78 19.80 16.18 3.60
CA VAL A 78 20.47 15.06 4.28
C VAL A 78 21.97 15.36 4.47
N ARG A 79 22.61 16.08 3.55
CA ARG A 79 24.01 16.51 3.67
C ARG A 79 24.28 17.43 4.87
N HIS A 80 23.26 18.08 5.41
CA HIS A 80 23.36 18.94 6.60
C HIS A 80 23.00 18.21 7.90
N SER A 81 22.78 16.89 7.83
CA SER A 81 22.50 16.07 9.01
C SER A 81 23.74 15.97 9.91
N PRO A 82 23.56 15.83 11.23
CA PRO A 82 24.65 15.55 12.13
C PRO A 82 25.34 14.23 11.75
N THR A 83 26.68 14.23 11.72
CA THR A 83 27.50 13.09 11.28
C THR A 83 27.14 11.77 11.98
N PRO A 84 26.87 11.72 13.30
CA PRO A 84 26.47 10.49 13.97
C PRO A 84 25.18 9.90 13.41
N ALA A 85 24.19 10.73 13.06
CA ALA A 85 22.92 10.26 12.50
C ALA A 85 23.11 9.67 11.09
N LEU A 86 23.98 10.28 10.27
CA LEU A 86 24.34 9.73 8.96
C LEU A 86 25.09 8.41 9.10
N ALA A 87 26.14 8.37 9.92
CA ALA A 87 26.96 7.18 10.10
C ALA A 87 26.12 6.00 10.61
N LEU A 88 25.35 6.21 11.68
CA LEU A 88 24.50 5.16 12.25
C LEU A 88 23.36 4.77 11.30
N GLY A 89 22.67 5.75 10.71
CA GLY A 89 21.56 5.50 9.80
C GLY A 89 21.98 4.66 8.59
N PHE A 90 23.03 5.07 7.88
CA PHE A 90 23.50 4.34 6.70
C PHE A 90 24.20 3.03 7.06
N SER A 91 24.88 2.93 8.21
CA SER A 91 25.43 1.65 8.68
C SER A 91 24.34 0.61 8.94
N GLY A 92 23.15 1.05 9.36
CA GLY A 92 21.98 0.18 9.52
C GLY A 92 21.47 -0.42 8.21
N LEU A 93 21.90 0.06 7.04
CA LEU A 93 21.55 -0.56 5.76
C LEU A 93 22.44 -1.75 5.40
N VAL A 94 23.56 -1.95 6.10
CA VAL A 94 24.51 -3.01 5.78
C VAL A 94 23.86 -4.40 5.82
N PRO A 95 23.12 -4.81 6.88
CA PRO A 95 22.50 -6.13 6.92
C PRO A 95 21.37 -6.30 5.88
N PHE A 96 20.69 -5.21 5.52
CA PHE A 96 19.68 -5.21 4.46
C PHE A 96 20.29 -5.49 3.09
N MET A 97 21.42 -4.85 2.75
CA MET A 97 22.04 -4.99 1.44
C MET A 97 22.94 -6.22 1.32
N ALA A 98 23.54 -6.68 2.43
CA ALA A 98 24.45 -7.82 2.43
C ALA A 98 23.80 -9.10 1.89
N VAL A 99 22.55 -9.37 2.28
CA VAL A 99 21.82 -10.57 1.87
C VAL A 99 21.55 -10.63 0.36
N PRO A 100 20.87 -9.64 -0.27
CA PRO A 100 20.67 -9.66 -1.71
C PRO A 100 21.99 -9.52 -2.49
N ALA A 101 23.00 -8.80 -1.97
CA ALA A 101 24.32 -8.75 -2.60
C ALA A 101 24.97 -10.14 -2.66
N TYR A 102 24.92 -10.90 -1.56
CA TYR A 102 25.40 -12.27 -1.53
C TYR A 102 24.68 -13.14 -2.55
N MET A 103 23.35 -13.13 -2.58
CA MET A 103 22.55 -13.91 -3.54
C MET A 103 22.82 -13.52 -5.00
N MET A 104 23.06 -12.24 -5.29
CA MET A 104 23.46 -11.78 -6.62
C MET A 104 24.84 -12.32 -7.03
N THR A 105 25.78 -12.43 -6.10
CA THR A 105 27.13 -12.92 -6.40
C THR A 105 27.20 -14.44 -6.56
N THR A 106 26.43 -15.19 -5.77
CA THR A 106 26.45 -16.67 -5.81
C THR A 106 25.43 -17.23 -6.79
N GLY A 107 24.39 -16.46 -7.13
CA GLY A 107 23.25 -16.93 -7.93
C GLY A 107 22.36 -17.95 -7.21
N LEU A 108 22.59 -18.17 -5.91
CA LEU A 108 21.88 -19.15 -5.11
C LEU A 108 20.99 -18.45 -4.07
N TYR A 109 19.80 -19.01 -3.88
CA TYR A 109 18.88 -18.56 -2.85
C TYR A 109 19.13 -19.31 -1.54
N GLU A 110 19.52 -18.57 -0.50
CA GLU A 110 19.73 -19.09 0.85
C GLU A 110 18.60 -18.66 1.80
N ALA A 111 17.82 -19.62 2.28
CA ALA A 111 16.64 -19.36 3.09
C ALA A 111 16.97 -18.76 4.46
N GLU A 112 18.06 -19.19 5.09
CA GLU A 112 18.49 -18.69 6.41
C GLU A 112 18.90 -17.21 6.34
N LEU A 113 19.62 -16.81 5.29
CA LEU A 113 19.99 -15.40 5.09
C LEU A 113 18.77 -14.53 4.79
N ALA A 114 17.83 -15.01 3.97
CA ALA A 114 16.57 -14.32 3.73
C ALA A 114 15.77 -14.13 5.05
N GLN A 115 15.75 -15.14 5.91
CA GLN A 115 15.09 -15.09 7.20
C GLN A 115 15.80 -14.14 8.18
N ALA A 116 17.13 -14.11 8.19
CA ALA A 116 17.91 -13.13 8.96
C ALA A 116 17.61 -11.69 8.50
N GLN A 117 17.49 -11.44 7.19
CA GLN A 117 17.09 -10.15 6.65
C GLN A 117 15.69 -9.74 7.13
N LEU A 118 14.74 -10.68 7.16
CA LEU A 118 13.39 -10.47 7.69
C LEU A 118 13.42 -10.08 9.18
N TYR A 119 14.18 -10.82 10.00
CA TYR A 119 14.32 -10.54 11.44
C TYR A 119 14.95 -9.18 11.71
N TYR A 120 15.97 -8.83 10.93
CA TYR A 120 16.57 -7.51 11.00
C TYR A 120 15.57 -6.41 10.62
N GLY A 121 14.81 -6.60 9.54
CA GLY A 121 13.78 -5.65 9.13
C GLY A 121 12.68 -5.44 10.17
N ALA A 122 12.25 -6.50 10.85
CA ALA A 122 11.29 -6.42 11.96
C ALA A 122 11.86 -5.65 13.15
N SER A 123 13.14 -5.85 13.46
CA SER A 123 13.85 -5.14 14.53
C SER A 123 13.92 -3.64 14.24
N ILE A 124 14.27 -3.27 13.01
CA ILE A 124 14.30 -1.86 12.57
C ILE A 124 12.91 -1.24 12.61
N LEU A 125 11.89 -1.91 12.06
CA LEU A 125 10.51 -1.41 12.07
C LEU A 125 10.02 -1.13 13.51
N SER A 126 10.34 -2.02 14.45
CA SER A 126 10.02 -1.83 15.87
C SER A 126 10.77 -0.64 16.49
N PHE A 127 12.04 -0.45 16.12
CA PHE A 127 12.83 0.71 16.56
C PHE A 127 12.27 2.04 16.05
N LEU A 128 11.70 2.10 14.84
CA LEU A 128 11.17 3.34 14.27
C LEU A 128 10.08 3.97 15.15
N GLY A 129 9.27 3.14 15.83
CA GLY A 129 8.26 3.60 16.77
C GLY A 129 8.86 4.45 17.90
N GLY A 130 10.00 4.04 18.45
CA GLY A 130 10.67 4.69 19.58
C GLY A 130 11.00 6.17 19.36
N VAL A 131 11.19 6.60 18.11
CA VAL A 131 11.47 8.01 17.79
C VAL A 131 10.32 8.92 18.19
N ARG A 132 9.08 8.43 18.12
CA ARG A 132 7.90 9.22 18.43
C ARG A 132 7.80 9.54 19.92
N TRP A 133 8.18 8.60 20.79
CA TRP A 133 8.34 8.87 22.23
C TRP A 133 9.37 10.00 22.47
N GLY A 134 10.49 9.97 21.75
CA GLY A 134 11.52 11.00 21.86
C GLY A 134 11.04 12.41 21.48
N LEU A 135 10.08 12.53 20.56
CA LEU A 135 9.46 13.81 20.21
C LEU A 135 8.37 14.26 21.18
N THR A 136 7.58 13.33 21.73
CA THR A 136 6.38 13.68 22.51
C THR A 136 6.68 13.99 23.97
N LEU A 137 7.74 13.38 24.53
CA LEU A 137 8.09 13.48 25.96
C LEU A 137 8.57 14.87 26.43
N PRO A 138 9.33 15.66 25.65
CA PRO A 138 9.78 16.99 26.08
C PRO A 138 8.60 17.92 26.38
N GLU A 139 8.72 18.72 27.45
CA GLU A 139 7.73 19.76 27.76
C GLU A 139 7.67 20.81 26.65
N GLY A 140 6.46 21.18 26.22
CA GLY A 140 6.26 22.11 25.09
C GLY A 140 6.56 21.50 23.72
N SER A 141 6.60 20.16 23.60
CA SER A 141 6.79 19.47 22.33
C SER A 141 5.75 19.87 21.29
N SER A 142 6.17 19.87 20.02
CA SER A 142 5.26 20.13 18.89
C SER A 142 4.17 19.07 18.73
N GLN A 143 4.33 17.91 19.38
CA GLN A 143 3.42 16.76 19.31
C GLN A 143 3.09 16.29 20.74
N PRO A 144 1.86 16.48 21.22
CA PRO A 144 1.51 16.07 22.57
C PRO A 144 1.50 14.53 22.72
N PRO A 145 1.69 14.00 23.94
CA PRO A 145 1.60 12.57 24.23
C PRO A 145 0.13 12.10 24.25
N ASP A 146 -0.54 12.19 23.11
CA ASP A 146 -1.91 11.72 22.92
C ASP A 146 -1.97 10.26 22.46
N TRP A 147 -3.17 9.67 22.54
CA TRP A 147 -3.43 8.30 22.10
C TRP A 147 -3.04 8.06 20.65
N HIS A 148 -3.16 9.09 19.81
CA HIS A 148 -2.78 9.01 18.41
C HIS A 148 -1.26 8.85 18.28
N ASN A 149 -0.45 9.80 18.79
CA ASN A 149 1.00 9.76 18.68
C ASN A 149 1.63 8.54 19.36
N LEU A 150 1.15 8.17 20.55
CA LEU A 150 1.64 6.99 21.26
C LEU A 150 1.17 5.68 20.60
N GLY A 151 -0.07 5.63 20.10
CA GLY A 151 -0.57 4.50 19.33
C GLY A 151 0.26 4.26 18.06
N TYR A 152 0.59 5.33 17.33
CA TYR A 152 1.49 5.27 16.17
C TYR A 152 2.90 4.81 16.52
N SER A 153 3.35 5.02 17.76
CA SER A 153 4.64 4.49 18.18
C SER A 153 4.62 2.97 18.37
N VAL A 154 3.50 2.40 18.81
CA VAL A 154 3.43 0.96 19.14
C VAL A 154 3.03 0.14 17.91
N ALA A 155 2.23 0.72 17.00
CA ALA A 155 1.75 0.04 15.81
C ALA A 155 2.87 -0.61 14.95
N PRO A 156 4.02 0.03 14.68
CA PRO A 156 5.11 -0.59 13.92
C PRO A 156 5.63 -1.88 14.55
N SER A 157 5.79 -1.94 15.88
CA SER A 157 6.26 -3.12 16.59
C SER A 157 5.26 -4.28 16.51
N LEU A 158 3.96 -3.98 16.58
CA LEU A 158 2.91 -4.98 16.40
C LEU A 158 2.87 -5.51 14.96
N VAL A 159 3.00 -4.63 13.98
CA VAL A 159 3.07 -5.02 12.56
C VAL A 159 4.30 -5.89 12.30
N ALA A 160 5.45 -5.52 12.87
CA ALA A 160 6.68 -6.30 12.78
C ALA A 160 6.50 -7.71 13.36
N TRP A 161 5.94 -7.80 14.57
CA TRP A 161 5.66 -9.08 15.23
C TRP A 161 4.72 -9.97 14.43
N LEU A 162 3.60 -9.43 13.93
CA LEU A 162 2.68 -10.17 13.06
C LEU A 162 3.34 -10.61 11.76
N GLY A 163 4.22 -9.79 11.19
CA GLY A 163 5.02 -10.14 10.01
C GLY A 163 5.95 -11.32 10.26
N LEU A 164 6.53 -11.45 11.46
CA LEU A 164 7.39 -12.57 11.82
C LEU A 164 6.62 -13.89 12.05
N LEU A 165 5.36 -13.81 12.48
CA LEU A 165 4.50 -14.98 12.65
C LEU A 165 3.91 -15.48 11.33
N ALA A 166 3.87 -14.62 10.31
CA ALA A 166 3.35 -14.96 9.00
C ALA A 166 4.33 -15.84 8.20
N PRO A 167 3.86 -16.59 7.19
CA PRO A 167 4.72 -17.28 6.25
C PRO A 167 5.72 -16.30 5.62
N HIS A 168 6.96 -16.73 5.40
CA HIS A 168 8.07 -15.84 5.00
C HIS A 168 7.71 -14.82 3.90
N THR A 169 7.03 -15.25 2.82
CA THR A 169 6.61 -14.34 1.74
C THR A 169 5.67 -13.24 2.22
N VAL A 170 4.65 -13.61 3.02
CA VAL A 170 3.70 -12.66 3.60
C VAL A 170 4.41 -11.76 4.61
N GLY A 171 5.29 -12.31 5.44
CA GLY A 171 6.09 -11.56 6.40
C GLY A 171 6.94 -10.47 5.74
N VAL A 172 7.63 -10.79 4.65
CA VAL A 172 8.42 -9.81 3.87
C VAL A 172 7.52 -8.70 3.33
N LEU A 173 6.36 -9.04 2.74
CA LEU A 173 5.41 -8.05 2.24
C LEU A 173 4.85 -7.16 3.35
N THR A 174 4.53 -7.74 4.51
CA THR A 174 4.08 -6.99 5.70
C THR A 174 5.16 -6.03 6.18
N LEU A 175 6.43 -6.43 6.21
CA LEU A 175 7.53 -5.54 6.59
C LEU A 175 7.79 -4.46 5.53
N MET A 176 7.72 -4.78 4.23
CA MET A 176 7.84 -3.76 3.17
C MET A 176 6.75 -2.70 3.30
N GLY A 177 5.49 -3.14 3.50
CA GLY A 177 4.36 -2.24 3.73
C GLY A 177 4.51 -1.45 5.04
N GLY A 178 4.95 -2.10 6.12
CA GLY A 178 5.15 -1.48 7.43
C GLY A 178 6.26 -0.42 7.41
N LEU A 179 7.43 -0.73 6.83
CA LEU A 179 8.53 0.21 6.65
C LEU A 179 8.13 1.38 5.75
N GLY A 180 7.44 1.09 4.64
CA GLY A 180 6.92 2.12 3.73
C GLY A 180 5.92 3.05 4.40
N LEU A 181 4.96 2.51 5.14
CA LEU A 181 3.96 3.28 5.86
C LEU A 181 4.59 4.11 6.99
N ALA A 182 5.49 3.52 7.79
CA ALA A 182 6.21 4.23 8.84
C ALA A 182 7.03 5.39 8.25
N GLY A 183 7.80 5.13 7.19
CA GLY A 183 8.58 6.17 6.51
C GLY A 183 7.70 7.27 5.90
N TYR A 184 6.56 6.92 5.32
CA TYR A 184 5.60 7.89 4.80
C TYR A 184 5.04 8.78 5.93
N MET A 185 4.63 8.17 7.05
CA MET A 185 4.12 8.91 8.20
C MET A 185 5.17 9.85 8.81
N ASP A 186 6.44 9.45 8.84
CA ASP A 186 7.54 10.31 9.31
C ASP A 186 7.77 11.51 8.38
N ILE A 187 7.66 11.33 7.07
CA ILE A 187 7.80 12.44 6.11
C ILE A 187 6.61 13.42 6.25
N ALA A 188 5.40 12.88 6.40
CA ALA A 188 4.17 13.66 6.51
C ALA A 188 4.06 14.42 7.85
N MET A 189 4.72 13.94 8.91
CA MET A 189 4.63 14.53 10.24
C MET A 189 5.21 15.95 10.31
N TRP A 190 4.55 16.83 11.06
CA TRP A 190 5.04 18.16 11.38
C TRP A 190 5.86 18.12 12.69
N GLY A 191 7.01 18.81 12.70
CA GLY A 191 7.93 18.83 13.84
C GLY A 191 9.29 18.18 13.55
N TYR A 192 9.39 17.31 12.53
CA TYR A 192 10.68 16.79 12.12
C TYR A 192 11.46 17.80 11.26
N PRO A 193 12.77 17.96 11.49
CA PRO A 193 13.61 18.76 10.61
C PRO A 193 13.73 18.10 9.23
N GLY A 194 13.88 18.90 8.17
CA GLY A 194 13.88 18.40 6.79
C GLY A 194 14.96 17.36 6.50
N TRP A 195 16.13 17.48 7.13
CA TRP A 195 17.22 16.49 7.02
C TRP A 195 16.81 15.10 7.52
N PHE A 196 16.02 15.03 8.60
CA PHE A 196 15.56 13.76 9.17
C PHE A 196 14.53 13.09 8.26
N LYS A 197 13.62 13.87 7.67
CA LYS A 197 12.64 13.39 6.69
C LYS A 197 13.32 12.83 5.44
N GLY A 198 14.32 13.54 4.91
CA GLY A 198 15.11 13.08 3.77
C GLY A 198 15.85 11.78 4.09
N MET A 199 16.45 11.69 5.28
CA MET A 199 17.17 10.50 5.72
C MET A 199 16.22 9.31 5.84
N ARG A 200 15.06 9.47 6.47
CA ARG A 200 14.03 8.44 6.59
C ARG A 200 13.57 7.93 5.23
N PHE A 201 13.35 8.83 4.27
CA PHE A 201 13.01 8.43 2.91
C PHE A 201 14.10 7.55 2.28
N CYS A 202 15.36 8.00 2.29
CA CYS A 202 16.47 7.25 1.70
C CYS A 202 16.66 5.87 2.35
N LEU A 203 16.64 5.80 3.69
CA LEU A 203 16.82 4.54 4.42
C LEU A 203 15.69 3.55 4.13
N THR A 204 14.43 4.00 4.20
CA THR A 204 13.27 3.15 3.90
C THR A 204 13.28 2.70 2.45
N PHE A 205 13.62 3.58 1.51
CA PHE A 205 13.68 3.24 0.09
C PHE A 205 14.70 2.12 -0.19
N VAL A 206 15.92 2.25 0.33
CA VAL A 206 16.96 1.22 0.16
C VAL A 206 16.58 -0.08 0.86
N ALA A 207 16.02 -0.01 2.07
CA ALA A 207 15.56 -1.19 2.80
C ALA A 207 14.46 -1.95 2.04
N VAL A 208 13.45 -1.25 1.52
CA VAL A 208 12.36 -1.86 0.74
C VAL A 208 12.87 -2.46 -0.57
N LEU A 209 13.76 -1.78 -1.28
CA LEU A 209 14.39 -2.33 -2.47
C LEU A 209 15.18 -3.60 -2.17
N SER A 210 15.93 -3.62 -1.06
CA SER A 210 16.70 -4.81 -0.66
C SER A 210 15.82 -6.02 -0.36
N LEU A 211 14.69 -5.82 0.34
CA LEU A 211 13.71 -6.87 0.62
C LEU A 211 13.04 -7.36 -0.66
N TRP A 212 12.72 -6.42 -1.57
CA TRP A 212 12.14 -6.75 -2.86
C TRP A 212 13.10 -7.59 -3.71
N THR A 213 14.38 -7.25 -3.76
CA THR A 213 15.38 -8.04 -4.50
C THR A 213 15.47 -9.46 -3.98
N THR A 214 15.55 -9.66 -2.66
CA THR A 214 15.57 -11.00 -2.04
C THR A 214 14.29 -11.78 -2.36
N LEU A 215 13.14 -11.11 -2.37
CA LEU A 215 11.87 -11.73 -2.73
C LEU A 215 11.85 -12.21 -4.20
N VAL A 216 12.41 -11.42 -5.12
CA VAL A 216 12.54 -11.82 -6.54
C VAL A 216 13.45 -13.03 -6.70
N PHE A 217 14.57 -13.09 -5.98
CA PHE A 217 15.45 -14.28 -5.96
C PHE A 217 14.70 -15.53 -5.49
N LYS A 218 13.90 -15.41 -4.44
CA LYS A 218 13.06 -16.52 -3.96
C LYS A 218 12.08 -17.01 -5.03
N MET A 219 11.39 -16.10 -5.70
CA MET A 219 10.39 -16.44 -6.72
C MET A 219 11.01 -17.12 -7.94
N THR A 220 12.15 -16.61 -8.40
CA THR A 220 12.88 -17.20 -9.54
C THR A 220 13.43 -18.58 -9.20
N PHE A 221 14.00 -18.76 -8.01
CA PHE A 221 14.52 -20.06 -7.57
C PHE A 221 13.40 -21.11 -7.40
N SER A 222 12.24 -20.72 -6.85
CA SER A 222 11.07 -21.61 -6.76
C SER A 222 10.62 -22.08 -8.14
N ALA A 223 10.48 -21.15 -9.10
CA ALA A 223 10.05 -21.48 -10.46
C ALA A 223 11.02 -22.42 -11.19
N MET A 224 12.33 -22.25 -10.99
CA MET A 224 13.35 -23.15 -11.55
C MET A 224 13.26 -24.55 -10.94
N LYS A 225 13.04 -24.64 -9.61
CA LYS A 225 12.89 -25.91 -8.91
C LYS A 225 11.68 -26.69 -9.42
N ASP A 226 10.53 -26.03 -9.54
CA ASP A 226 9.28 -26.65 -10.01
C ASP A 226 9.44 -27.22 -11.44
N SER A 227 10.12 -26.46 -12.32
CA SER A 227 10.41 -26.88 -13.69
C SER A 227 11.36 -28.08 -13.78
N ALA A 228 12.29 -28.20 -12.83
CA ALA A 228 13.25 -29.31 -12.78
C ALA A 228 12.58 -30.60 -12.27
N GLU A 229 11.70 -30.48 -11.28
CA GLU A 229 10.93 -31.59 -10.73
C GLU A 229 9.98 -32.19 -11.78
N GLU A 230 9.25 -31.34 -12.53
CA GLU A 230 8.38 -31.77 -13.63
C GLU A 230 9.15 -32.59 -14.68
N LYS A 231 10.32 -32.09 -15.11
CA LYS A 231 11.18 -32.81 -16.09
C LYS A 231 11.69 -34.14 -15.55
N GLY A 232 12.03 -34.21 -14.26
CA GLY A 232 12.47 -35.45 -13.61
C GLY A 232 11.36 -36.50 -13.56
N VAL A 233 10.14 -36.09 -13.19
CA VAL A 233 8.96 -36.95 -13.17
C VAL A 233 8.67 -37.50 -14.57
N VAL A 234 8.65 -36.64 -15.60
CA VAL A 234 8.40 -37.07 -16.98
C VAL A 234 9.44 -38.10 -17.44
N LYS A 235 10.71 -37.90 -17.12
CA LYS A 235 11.77 -38.86 -17.48
C LYS A 235 11.55 -40.23 -16.81
N SER A 236 11.18 -40.26 -15.53
CA SER A 236 10.92 -41.50 -14.80
C SER A 236 9.68 -42.28 -15.25
N VAL A 237 8.71 -41.63 -15.89
CA VAL A 237 7.50 -42.27 -16.44
C VAL A 237 7.78 -42.92 -17.80
N LEU A 238 8.81 -42.44 -18.51
CA LEU A 238 9.16 -42.90 -19.85
C LEU A 238 10.20 -44.02 -19.88
N GLU A 239 10.87 -44.30 -18.76
CA GLU A 239 11.81 -45.41 -18.56
C GLU A 239 11.11 -46.62 -17.92
#